data_AF-O35340-F1
#
_entry.id   AF-O35340-F1
#
_cell.length_a   1.000
_cell.length_b   1.000
_cell.length_c   1.000
_cell.angle_alpha   90.00
_cell.angle_beta   90.00
_cell.angle_gamma   90.00
#
_symmetry.space_group_name_H-M   'P 1'
#
loop_
_entity.id
_entity.type
_entity.pdbx_description
1 polymer ?
#
loop_
_entity_poly.entity_id
_entity_poly.type
_entity_poly.pdbx_seq_one_letter_code
_entity_poly.pdbx_strand_id
1 'polypeptide(L)' 'MESKEPQLKGIVTRLFSQQGYFLQMHPDGTIDGTKDENSDYTLFNLIPVGLRVVAIQGVKASLYVAMNGEGYLYSSDV' A
#
# COMPACT_ATOMS: atom_id res chain seq x y z
N MET A 1 -9.80 15.83 26.20
CA MET A 1 -8.97 16.20 25.05
C MET A 1 -9.63 15.58 23.83
N GLU A 2 -10.13 16.41 22.92
CA GLU A 2 -10.84 15.94 21.72
C GLU A 2 -9.81 15.45 20.69
N SER A 3 -9.84 14.17 20.34
CA SER A 3 -9.00 13.62 19.27
C SER A 3 -9.48 14.20 17.94
N LYS A 4 -8.62 14.95 17.25
CA LYS A 4 -8.94 15.53 15.94
C LYS A 4 -9.36 14.41 14.97
N GLU A 5 -10.51 14.56 14.33
CA GLU A 5 -10.95 13.61 13.29
C GLU A 5 -9.91 13.52 12.16
N PRO A 6 -9.66 12.31 11.60
CA PRO A 6 -8.79 12.16 10.44
C PRO A 6 -9.30 13.01 9.27
N GLN A 7 -8.43 13.87 8.74
CA GLN A 7 -8.82 14.79 7.65
C GLN A 7 -8.83 14.11 6.27
N LEU A 8 -8.16 12.96 6.14
CA LEU A 8 -8.07 12.22 4.88
C LEU A 8 -8.95 10.98 4.92
N LYS A 9 -9.85 10.86 3.94
CA LYS A 9 -10.70 9.68 3.74
C LYS A 9 -10.06 8.75 2.71
N GLY A 10 -9.18 7.87 3.18
CA GLY A 10 -8.64 6.77 2.38
C GLY A 10 -9.57 5.55 2.34
N ILE A 11 -9.14 4.51 1.63
CA ILE A 11 -9.77 3.19 1.66
C ILE A 11 -8.74 2.11 1.98
N VAL A 12 -9.19 1.03 2.60
CA VAL A 12 -8.45 -0.22 2.65
C VAL A 12 -8.92 -1.07 1.48
N THR A 13 -8.01 -1.51 0.62
CA THR A 13 -8.37 -2.31 -0.56
C THR A 13 -7.23 -3.26 -0.96
N ARG A 14 -7.52 -4.15 -1.91
CA ARG A 14 -6.55 -5.00 -2.59
C ARG A 14 -6.32 -4.48 -4.01
N LEU A 15 -5.08 -4.49 -4.46
CA LEU A 15 -4.72 -4.10 -5.82
C LEU A 15 -4.53 -5.35 -6.68
N PHE A 16 -5.49 -5.63 -7.55
CA PHE A 16 -5.43 -6.79 -8.45
C PHE A 16 -4.82 -6.40 -9.79
N SER A 17 -3.69 -7.02 -10.12
CA SER A 17 -3.01 -6.86 -11.40
C SER A 17 -3.77 -7.60 -12.51
N GLN A 18 -3.85 -6.99 -13.70
CA GLN A 18 -4.38 -7.66 -14.89
C GLN A 18 -3.58 -8.91 -15.30
N GLN A 19 -2.36 -9.09 -14.76
CA GLN A 19 -1.56 -10.30 -14.94
C GLN A 19 -2.05 -11.49 -14.07
N GLY A 20 -3.10 -11.32 -13.26
CA GLY A 20 -3.72 -12.40 -12.48
C GLY A 20 -3.13 -12.60 -11.08
N TYR A 21 -2.59 -11.53 -10.47
CA TYR A 21 -1.99 -11.55 -9.14
C TYR A 21 -2.49 -10.38 -8.30
N PHE A 22 -2.71 -10.60 -7.01
CA PHE A 22 -2.82 -9.53 -6.03
C PHE A 22 -1.42 -8.99 -5.72
N LEU A 23 -1.25 -7.67 -5.75
CA LEU A 23 -0.06 -7.05 -5.17
C LEU A 23 0.01 -7.41 -3.69
N GLN A 24 1.20 -7.72 -3.17
CA GLN A 24 1.41 -7.91 -1.75
C GLN A 24 2.69 -7.22 -1.27
N MET A 25 2.72 -6.90 0.02
CA MET A 25 3.89 -6.39 0.71
C MET A 25 4.13 -7.21 1.97
N HIS A 26 5.27 -7.89 1.99
CA HIS A 26 5.70 -8.69 3.14
C HIS A 26 6.19 -7.80 4.29
N PRO A 27 6.22 -8.32 5.54
CA PRO A 27 6.75 -7.58 6.68
C PRO A 27 8.22 -7.16 6.56
N ASP A 28 9.00 -7.86 5.73
CA ASP A 28 10.41 -7.52 5.44
C ASP A 28 10.55 -6.42 4.37
N GLY A 29 9.43 -5.92 3.84
CA GLY A 29 9.41 -4.87 2.83
C GLY A 29 9.51 -5.37 1.38
N THR A 30 9.56 -6.69 1.15
CA THR A 30 9.50 -7.27 -0.21
C THR A 30 8.14 -7.02 -0.84
N ILE A 31 8.13 -6.61 -2.12
CA ILE A 31 6.92 -6.33 -2.90
C ILE A 31 6.91 -7.22 -4.14
N ASP A 32 5.85 -8.01 -4.28
CA ASP A 32 5.64 -8.93 -5.40
C ASP A 32 4.14 -9.20 -5.63
N GLY A 33 3.82 -10.26 -6.39
CA GLY A 33 2.44 -10.66 -6.69
C GLY A 33 2.12 -12.06 -6.20
N THR A 34 0.95 -12.26 -5.59
CA THR A 34 0.44 -13.56 -5.13
C THR A 34 -0.89 -13.94 -5.75
N LYS A 35 -1.15 -15.25 -5.85
CA LYS A 35 -2.47 -15.81 -6.16
C LYS A 35 -3.26 -16.18 -4.90
N ASP A 36 -2.66 -16.06 -3.72
CA ASP A 36 -3.34 -16.31 -2.45
C ASP A 36 -4.30 -15.17 -2.13
N GLU A 37 -5.58 -15.40 -2.42
CA GLU A 37 -6.66 -14.45 -2.13
C GLU A 37 -6.90 -14.25 -0.62
N ASN A 38 -6.31 -15.09 0.24
CA ASN A 38 -6.42 -14.97 1.69
C ASN A 38 -5.19 -14.30 2.33
N SER A 39 -4.17 -13.97 1.54
CA SER A 39 -2.97 -13.31 2.07
C SER A 39 -3.30 -11.92 2.62
N ASP A 40 -3.10 -11.78 3.92
CA ASP A 40 -3.23 -10.53 4.66
C ASP A 40 -2.25 -9.44 4.19
N TYR A 41 -1.17 -9.83 3.50
CA TYR A 41 -0.15 -8.93 2.95
C TYR A 41 -0.61 -8.19 1.68
N THR A 42 -1.78 -8.54 1.15
CA THR A 42 -2.37 -7.89 -0.04
C THR A 42 -3.27 -6.70 0.31
N LEU A 43 -3.46 -6.40 1.59
CA LEU A 43 -4.25 -5.26 2.05
C LEU A 43 -3.39 -3.99 2.07
N PHE A 44 -3.87 -2.95 1.40
CA PHE A 44 -3.24 -1.64 1.33
C PHE A 44 -4.17 -0.52 1.77
N ASN A 45 -3.62 0.45 2.49
CA ASN A 45 -4.23 1.76 2.64
C ASN A 45 -3.95 2.58 1.38
N LEU A 46 -5.00 2.99 0.67
CA LEU A 46 -4.94 4.01 -0.38
C LEU A 46 -5.33 5.35 0.23
N ILE A 47 -4.32 6.20 0.43
CA ILE A 47 -4.47 7.46 1.17
C ILE A 47 -4.40 8.61 0.17
N PRO A 48 -5.47 9.40 -0.02
CA PRO A 48 -5.41 10.56 -0.90
C PRO A 48 -4.49 11.62 -0.31
N VAL A 49 -3.47 12.03 -1.06
CA VAL A 49 -2.52 13.09 -0.66
C VAL A 49 -2.56 14.29 -1.61
N GLY A 50 -3.39 14.22 -2.65
CA GLY A 50 -3.63 15.30 -3.60
C GLY A 50 -4.71 14.92 -4.61
N LEU A 51 -5.02 15.83 -5.54
CA LEU A 51 -5.97 15.53 -6.61
C LEU A 51 -5.43 14.41 -7.48
N ARG A 52 -6.07 13.24 -7.44
CA ARG A 52 -5.64 12.02 -8.15
C ARG A 52 -4.26 11.49 -7.74
N VAL A 53 -3.77 11.90 -6.57
CA VAL A 53 -2.49 11.43 -6.02
C VAL A 53 -2.76 10.64 -4.75
N VAL A 54 -2.20 9.43 -4.67
CA VAL A 54 -2.34 8.54 -3.52
C VAL A 54 -0.97 8.11 -2.99
N ALA A 55 -0.89 7.95 -1.67
CA ALA A 55 0.11 7.10 -1.05
C ALA A 55 -0.47 5.67 -0.91
N ILE A 56 0.38 4.67 -1.09
CA ILE A 56 0.01 3.25 -1.00
C ILE A 56 0.83 2.66 0.15
N GLN A 57 0.17 2.21 1.21
CA GLN A 57 0.83 1.64 2.40
C GLN A 57 0.35 0.22 2.66
N GLY A 58 1.26 -0.73 2.86
CA GLY A 58 0.91 -2.09 3.26
C GLY A 58 0.35 -2.10 4.69
N VAL A 59 -0.87 -2.62 4.87
CA VAL A 59 -1.55 -2.60 6.18
C VAL A 59 -0.76 -3.36 7.25
N LYS A 60 -0.20 -4.53 6.91
CA LYS A 60 0.54 -5.36 7.86
C LYS A 60 1.96 -4.88 8.13
N ALA A 61 2.66 -4.43 7.09
CA ALA A 61 4.05 -3.97 7.22
C ALA A 61 4.14 -2.53 7.76
N SER A 62 3.07 -1.73 7.60
CA SER A 62 3.08 -0.27 7.86
C SER A 62 4.13 0.51 7.06
N LEU A 63 4.61 -0.07 5.96
CA LEU A 63 5.53 0.56 5.01
C LEU A 63 4.78 1.06 3.77
N TYR A 64 5.30 2.11 3.16
CA TYR A 64 4.83 2.69 1.90
C TYR A 64 5.52 2.05 0.70
N VAL A 65 4.78 1.87 -0.39
CA VAL A 65 5.35 1.59 -1.71
C VAL A 65 5.91 2.89 -2.25
N ALA A 66 7.22 2.95 -2.46
CA ALA A 66 7.93 4.09 -3.01
C ALA A 66 8.68 3.70 -4.30
N MET A 67 9.05 4.70 -5.10
CA MET A 67 9.85 4.52 -6.32
C MET A 67 11.02 5.50 -6.29
N ASN A 68 12.23 5.01 -6.53
CA ASN A 68 13.43 5.84 -6.55
C ASN A 68 13.62 6.51 -7.93
N GLY A 69 14.64 7.36 -8.06
CA GLY A 69 14.93 8.08 -9.32
C GLY A 69 15.34 7.19 -10.50
N GLU A 70 15.65 5.92 -10.25
CA GLU A 70 16.02 4.93 -11.27
C GLU A 70 14.81 4.08 -11.72
N GLY A 71 13.64 4.29 -11.10
CA GLY A 71 12.41 3.55 -11.42
C GLY A 71 12.24 2.24 -10.63
N TYR A 72 13.11 1.95 -9.66
CA TYR A 72 12.96 0.78 -8.80
C TYR A 72 11.96 1.06 -7.69
N LEU A 73 11.05 0.10 -7.49
CA LEU A 73 10.19 0.09 -6.32
C LEU A 73 10.97 -0.34 -5.08
N TYR A 74 10.66 0.29 -3.95
CA TYR A 74 11.18 -0.06 -2.64
C TYR A 74 10.14 0.23 -1.57
N SER A 75 10.35 -0.29 -0.36
CA SER A 75 9.52 0.00 0.81
C SER A 75 10.12 1.13 1.64
N SER A 76 9.27 2.05 2.11
CA SER A 76 9.64 3.23 2.90
C SER A 76 8.85 3.27 4.21
N ASP A 77 9.47 3.66 5.32
CA ASP A 77 8.80 3.94 6.59
C ASP A 77 8.31 5.40 6.71
N VAL A 78 8.52 6.19 5.65
CA VAL A 78 8.24 7.63 5.55
C VAL A 78 7.07 7.93 4.62
#